data_AF-A0A9W5R5D7-F1
#
_entry.id   AF-A0A9W5R5D7-F1
#
_cell.length_a   1.000
_cell.length_b   1.000
_cell.length_c   1.000
_cell.angle_alpha   90.00
_cell.angle_beta   90.00
_cell.angle_gamma   90.00
#
_symmetry.space_group_name_H-M   'P 1'
#
loop_
_entity.id
_entity.type
_entity.pdbx_description
1 polymer ?
#
loop_
_entity_poly.entity_id
_entity_poly.type
_entity_poly.pdbx_seq_one_letter_code
_entity_poly.pdbx_strand_id
1 'polypeptide(L)'
;MAFYSKCQETIRKNTTASVPSTIAWSTKFSIQPTEKMTKAEKEKEIRQNRKWELIQRIKQAHRAGKPMCTLAKEYNLSWKTIQKHIQMNGPPSSNRYPKNLVRGFENLIIQLEKKRHTLKEIDQLIRLEGYSGTFSAVRTVVETLRRNRKQGHRQNSIYHVSRQQLIRWFWIHPEQLTKKEKQDFVQCVSKYPEIRPLYQMVQDYRESVKQSNYKQFLHWLKQQLSHKQQPFYHYARRLRSDLQAIKHCIFTSI
;
A
#
# COMPACT_ATOMS: atom_id res chain seq x y z
N MET A 1 -10.24 -30.46 11.48
CA MET A 1 -10.85 -29.34 10.72
C MET A 1 -12.16 -28.81 11.32
N ALA A 2 -13.04 -29.63 11.89
CA ALA A 2 -14.30 -29.15 12.52
C ALA A 2 -14.11 -28.25 13.76
N PHE A 3 -13.02 -28.42 14.52
CA PHE A 3 -12.73 -27.69 15.76
C PHE A 3 -12.42 -26.20 15.56
N TYR A 4 -11.71 -25.85 14.47
CA TYR A 4 -11.33 -24.48 14.11
C TYR A 4 -12.56 -23.64 13.70
N SER A 5 -13.48 -24.26 12.96
CA SER A 5 -14.70 -23.60 12.46
C SER A 5 -15.60 -23.11 13.61
N LYS A 6 -15.77 -23.90 14.67
CA LYS A 6 -16.63 -23.55 15.81
C LYS A 6 -16.06 -22.41 16.66
N CYS A 7 -14.74 -22.35 16.83
CA CYS A 7 -14.07 -21.20 17.46
C CYS A 7 -14.26 -19.90 16.67
N GLN A 8 -14.06 -19.97 15.35
CA GLN A 8 -14.23 -18.81 14.49
C GLN A 8 -15.68 -18.31 14.49
N GLU A 9 -16.66 -19.20 14.60
CA GLU A 9 -18.06 -18.85 14.75
C GLU A 9 -18.31 -18.06 16.05
N THR A 10 -17.72 -18.48 17.16
CA THR A 10 -17.81 -17.78 18.45
C THR A 10 -17.14 -16.41 18.40
N ILE A 11 -15.95 -16.30 17.81
CA ILE A 11 -15.26 -15.01 17.63
C ILE A 11 -16.11 -14.09 16.76
N ARG A 12 -16.69 -14.60 15.66
CA ARG A 12 -17.58 -13.83 14.77
C ARG A 12 -18.77 -13.27 15.54
N LYS A 13 -19.47 -14.08 16.34
CA LYS A 13 -20.65 -13.66 17.13
C LYS A 13 -20.33 -12.55 18.14
N ASN A 14 -19.21 -12.67 18.85
CA ASN A 14 -18.79 -11.65 19.81
C ASN A 14 -18.32 -10.37 19.08
N THR A 15 -17.56 -10.51 18.00
CA THR A 15 -17.06 -9.36 17.22
C THR A 15 -18.19 -8.64 16.46
N THR A 16 -19.27 -9.33 16.08
CA THR A 16 -20.44 -8.69 15.45
C THR A 16 -21.19 -7.74 16.38
N ALA A 17 -21.18 -8.03 17.69
CA ALA A 17 -21.83 -7.19 18.68
C ALA A 17 -21.03 -5.91 18.98
N SER A 18 -19.69 -6.01 19.00
CA SER A 18 -18.81 -4.90 19.43
C SER A 18 -18.21 -4.08 18.28
N VAL A 19 -18.17 -4.60 17.05
CA VAL A 19 -17.43 -3.98 15.92
C VAL A 19 -18.28 -3.95 14.63
N PRO A 20 -18.32 -2.81 13.92
CA PRO A 20 -19.01 -2.71 12.64
C PRO A 20 -18.37 -3.62 11.57
N SER A 21 -19.12 -3.88 10.50
CA SER A 21 -18.65 -4.69 9.36
C SER A 21 -17.37 -4.14 8.71
N THR A 22 -17.22 -2.82 8.72
CA THR A 22 -16.05 -2.11 8.22
C THR A 22 -15.62 -1.05 9.21
N ILE A 23 -14.35 -1.11 9.62
CA ILE A 23 -13.73 -0.10 10.45
C ILE A 23 -13.04 0.89 9.52
N ALA A 24 -13.49 2.13 9.54
CA ALA A 24 -12.91 3.19 8.74
C ALA A 24 -12.16 4.18 9.63
N TRP A 25 -11.01 4.66 9.16
CA TRP A 25 -10.35 5.82 9.75
C TRP A 25 -9.66 6.68 8.68
N SER A 26 -9.62 7.99 8.93
CA SER A 26 -8.88 8.92 8.10
C SER A 26 -7.40 8.73 8.39
N THR A 27 -6.75 7.88 7.62
CA THR A 27 -5.30 7.89 7.60
C THR A 27 -4.84 9.09 6.80
N LYS A 28 -4.24 10.05 7.50
CA LYS A 28 -3.24 10.93 6.90
C LYS A 28 -1.98 10.10 6.61
N PHE A 29 -2.11 9.01 5.85
CA PHE A 29 -0.94 8.36 5.31
C PHE A 29 -0.45 9.29 4.20
N SER A 30 0.69 9.93 4.45
CA SER A 30 1.63 10.30 3.39
C SER A 30 2.07 9.00 2.71
N ILE A 31 1.17 8.41 1.92
CA ILE A 31 1.58 7.49 0.88
C ILE A 31 2.23 8.43 -0.11
N GLN A 32 3.56 8.55 -0.04
CA GLN A 32 4.30 9.10 -1.17
C GLN A 32 3.72 8.44 -2.41
N PRO A 33 3.24 9.21 -3.39
CA PRO A 33 2.57 8.64 -4.54
C PRO A 33 3.52 7.58 -5.08
N THR A 34 3.11 6.30 -5.06
CA THR A 34 3.58 5.43 -6.11
C THR A 34 2.93 6.05 -7.33
N GLU A 35 3.67 6.95 -7.98
CA GLU A 35 3.28 7.61 -9.20
C GLU A 35 2.83 6.46 -10.10
N LYS A 36 1.52 6.30 -10.24
CA LYS A 36 0.97 5.37 -11.22
C LYS A 36 1.22 6.05 -12.55
N MET A 37 2.48 6.00 -12.98
CA MET A 37 2.96 6.54 -14.23
C MET A 37 2.11 5.93 -15.32
N THR A 38 1.61 6.79 -16.19
CA THR A 38 0.88 6.42 -17.39
C THR A 38 1.76 5.49 -18.23
N LYS A 39 1.16 4.59 -19.02
CA LYS A 39 1.93 3.66 -19.89
C LYS A 39 3.01 4.40 -20.71
N ALA A 40 2.67 5.58 -21.24
CA ALA A 40 3.60 6.44 -21.97
C ALA A 40 4.76 7.00 -21.10
N GLU A 41 4.50 7.32 -19.83
CA GLU A 41 5.52 7.79 -18.89
C GLU A 41 6.47 6.66 -18.52
N LYS A 42 5.94 5.44 -18.28
CA LYS A 42 6.75 4.24 -18.04
C LYS A 42 7.63 3.90 -19.24
N GLU A 43 7.07 3.93 -20.46
CA GLU A 43 7.83 3.71 -21.68
C GLU A 43 8.94 4.75 -21.89
N LYS A 44 8.67 6.01 -21.50
CA LYS A 44 9.67 7.09 -21.54
C LYS A 44 10.81 6.82 -20.56
N GLU A 45 10.50 6.42 -19.34
CA GLU A 45 11.48 6.06 -18.31
C GLU A 45 12.32 4.84 -18.73
N ILE A 46 11.68 3.79 -19.24
CA ILE A 46 12.38 2.60 -19.79
C ILE A 46 13.35 3.01 -20.90
N ARG A 47 12.93 3.90 -21.81
CA ARG A 47 13.80 4.40 -22.89
C ARG A 47 14.98 5.20 -22.35
N GLN A 48 14.76 6.02 -21.32
CA GLN A 48 15.82 6.79 -20.66
C GLN A 48 16.83 5.86 -19.97
N ASN A 49 16.34 4.86 -19.23
CA ASN A 49 17.17 3.89 -18.51
C ASN A 49 18.02 3.06 -19.46
N ARG A 50 17.43 2.52 -20.54
CA ARG A 50 18.20 1.79 -21.58
C ARG A 50 19.30 2.65 -22.19
N LYS A 51 19.02 3.93 -22.45
CA LYS A 51 20.01 4.86 -22.98
C LYS A 51 21.10 5.15 -21.95
N TRP A 52 20.75 5.26 -20.67
CA TRP A 52 21.71 5.47 -19.60
C TRP A 52 22.62 4.26 -19.38
N GLU A 53 22.07 3.05 -19.40
CA GLU A 53 22.83 1.79 -19.33
C GLU A 53 23.87 1.70 -20.45
N LEU A 54 23.47 2.04 -21.69
CA LEU A 54 24.40 2.11 -22.83
C LEU A 54 25.56 3.09 -22.55
N ILE A 55 25.24 4.28 -22.04
CA ILE A 55 26.25 5.30 -21.70
C ILE A 55 27.21 4.79 -20.61
N GLN A 56 26.70 4.09 -19.60
CA GLN A 56 27.52 3.50 -18.55
C GLN A 56 28.48 2.44 -19.10
N ARG A 57 28.02 1.58 -20.01
CA ARG A 57 28.89 0.59 -20.67
C ARG A 57 30.02 1.25 -21.48
N ILE A 58 29.71 2.31 -22.23
CA ILE A 58 30.71 3.08 -22.98
C ILE A 58 31.74 3.71 -22.02
N LYS A 59 31.30 4.26 -20.90
CA LYS A 59 32.19 4.83 -19.88
C LYS A 59 33.10 3.79 -19.23
N GLN A 60 32.56 2.63 -18.88
CA GLN A 60 33.33 1.52 -18.32
C GLN A 60 34.40 1.04 -19.30
N ALA A 61 34.03 0.86 -20.57
CA ALA A 61 34.94 0.44 -21.63
C ALA A 61 36.07 1.46 -21.89
N HIS A 62 35.75 2.76 -21.83
CA HIS A 62 36.75 3.83 -21.91
C HIS A 62 37.68 3.85 -20.69
N ARG A 63 37.14 3.67 -19.47
CA ARG A 63 37.95 3.55 -18.23
C ARG A 63 38.89 2.35 -18.26
N ALA A 64 38.51 1.28 -18.94
CA ALA A 64 39.36 0.10 -19.17
C ALA A 64 40.45 0.31 -20.23
N GLY A 65 40.61 1.53 -20.77
CA GLY A 65 41.69 1.89 -21.68
C GLY A 65 41.35 1.78 -23.17
N LYS A 66 40.11 1.46 -23.55
CA LYS A 66 39.72 1.44 -24.97
C LYS A 66 39.67 2.87 -25.55
N PRO A 67 40.34 3.14 -26.69
CA PRO A 67 40.31 4.46 -27.30
C PRO A 67 38.94 4.78 -27.91
N MET A 68 38.57 6.06 -27.91
CA MET A 68 37.25 6.54 -28.34
C MET A 68 36.92 6.16 -29.79
N CYS A 69 37.91 6.10 -30.69
CA CYS A 69 37.73 5.68 -32.08
C CYS A 69 37.30 4.21 -32.20
N THR A 70 37.83 3.33 -31.35
CA THR A 70 37.44 1.92 -31.32
C THR A 70 36.03 1.75 -30.76
N LEU A 71 35.68 2.52 -29.72
CA LEU A 71 34.31 2.55 -29.17
C LEU A 71 33.29 3.07 -30.20
N ALA A 72 33.65 4.06 -31.01
CA ALA A 72 32.78 4.56 -32.09
C ALA A 72 32.43 3.47 -33.11
N LYS A 73 33.42 2.63 -33.48
CA LYS A 73 33.22 1.48 -34.36
C LYS A 73 32.41 0.36 -33.68
N GLU A 74 32.77 0.00 -32.45
CA GLU A 74 32.13 -1.09 -31.67
C GLU A 74 30.64 -0.82 -31.39
N TYR A 75 30.30 0.43 -31.07
CA TYR A 75 28.92 0.83 -30.75
C TYR A 75 28.16 1.43 -31.94
N ASN A 76 28.79 1.50 -33.13
CA ASN A 76 28.25 2.16 -34.33
C ASN A 76 27.73 3.59 -34.06
N LEU A 77 28.52 4.38 -33.34
CA LEU A 77 28.20 5.76 -32.95
C LEU A 77 29.26 6.73 -33.47
N SER A 78 28.86 7.97 -33.76
CA SER A 78 29.83 9.00 -34.12
C SER A 78 30.83 9.26 -32.98
N TRP A 79 32.07 9.59 -33.33
CA TRP A 79 33.09 9.94 -32.36
C TRP A 79 32.65 11.08 -31.41
N LYS A 80 31.97 12.11 -31.95
CA LYS A 80 31.40 13.22 -31.15
C LYS A 80 30.34 12.74 -30.14
N THR A 81 29.56 11.72 -30.49
CA THR A 81 28.56 11.12 -29.60
C THR A 81 29.23 10.34 -28.46
N ILE A 82 30.29 9.60 -28.76
CA ILE A 82 31.09 8.88 -27.75
C ILE A 82 31.73 9.87 -26.77
N GLN A 83 32.36 10.93 -27.27
CA GLN A 83 32.94 11.98 -26.46
C GLN A 83 31.90 12.62 -25.53
N LYS A 84 30.73 12.97 -26.06
CA LYS A 84 29.59 13.51 -25.29
C LYS A 84 29.14 12.54 -24.19
N HIS A 85 29.02 11.25 -24.48
CA HIS A 85 28.59 10.25 -23.50
C HIS A 85 29.61 10.05 -22.38
N ILE A 86 30.90 10.09 -22.69
CA ILE A 86 31.98 10.00 -21.69
C ILE A 86 31.94 11.19 -20.72
N GLN A 87 31.73 12.39 -21.25
CA GLN A 87 31.67 13.65 -20.48
C GLN A 87 30.35 13.86 -19.71
N MET A 88 29.33 13.03 -19.94
CA MET A 88 27.98 13.24 -19.39
C MET A 88 27.86 12.79 -17.93
N ASN A 89 27.57 13.68 -16.99
CA ASN A 89 27.58 13.36 -15.55
C ASN A 89 26.27 12.75 -14.99
N GLY A 90 25.18 12.73 -15.76
CA GLY A 90 23.89 12.22 -15.30
C GLY A 90 23.04 11.62 -16.43
N PRO A 91 21.91 10.98 -16.11
CA PRO A 91 21.05 10.35 -17.10
C PRO A 91 20.57 11.37 -18.14
N PRO A 92 20.47 10.96 -19.43
CA PRO A 92 20.05 11.86 -20.49
C PRO A 92 18.59 12.27 -20.28
N SER A 93 18.36 13.55 -19.97
CA SER A 93 17.01 14.10 -19.94
C SER A 93 16.41 14.08 -21.35
N SER A 94 15.28 13.38 -21.49
CA SER A 94 14.46 13.46 -22.71
C SER A 94 13.38 14.54 -22.62
N ASN A 95 13.44 15.41 -21.61
CA ASN A 95 12.51 16.53 -21.50
C ASN A 95 12.85 17.55 -22.58
N ARG A 96 12.14 17.45 -23.70
CA ARG A 96 11.82 18.64 -24.48
C ARG A 96 10.99 19.51 -23.54
N TYR A 97 11.57 20.56 -22.97
CA TYR A 97 10.80 21.49 -22.16
C TYR A 97 9.64 21.98 -23.02
N PRO A 98 8.38 21.77 -22.59
CA PRO A 98 7.27 22.41 -23.26
C PRO A 98 7.55 23.92 -23.22
N LYS A 99 7.83 24.53 -24.38
CA LYS A 99 8.00 25.98 -24.48
C LYS A 99 6.71 26.62 -23.98
N ASN A 100 6.71 27.07 -22.72
CA ASN A 100 5.86 28.11 -22.15
C ASN A 100 4.42 28.13 -22.69
N LEU A 101 3.70 27.01 -22.62
CA LEU A 101 2.45 26.89 -23.38
C LEU A 101 1.32 27.79 -22.85
N VAL A 102 1.32 28.15 -21.55
CA VAL A 102 0.31 29.06 -20.96
C VAL A 102 0.93 29.97 -19.88
N ARG A 103 2.11 30.50 -20.14
CA ARG A 103 2.83 31.35 -19.17
C ARG A 103 2.04 32.63 -18.90
N GLY A 104 1.77 32.93 -17.63
CA GLY A 104 1.06 34.14 -17.20
C GLY A 104 -0.44 33.96 -16.91
N PHE A 105 -1.09 32.93 -17.47
CA PHE A 105 -2.52 32.66 -17.25
C PHE A 105 -2.79 31.47 -16.31
N GLU A 106 -1.74 30.94 -15.67
CA GLU A 106 -1.82 29.78 -14.78
C GLU A 106 -2.79 29.99 -13.62
N ASN A 107 -2.70 31.15 -12.95
CA ASN A 107 -3.56 31.50 -11.82
C ASN A 107 -5.03 31.62 -12.25
N LEU A 108 -5.29 32.21 -13.41
CA LEU A 108 -6.63 32.34 -13.96
C LEU A 108 -7.22 30.96 -14.28
N ILE A 109 -6.46 30.07 -14.92
CA ILE A 109 -6.87 28.68 -15.18
C ILE A 109 -7.24 27.97 -13.88
N ILE A 110 -6.42 28.11 -12.83
CA ILE A 110 -6.68 27.48 -11.53
C ILE A 110 -7.98 27.99 -10.92
N GLN A 111 -8.25 29.30 -10.99
CA GLN A 111 -9.50 29.88 -10.50
C GLN A 111 -10.72 29.39 -11.30
N LEU A 112 -10.61 29.33 -12.62
CA LEU A 112 -11.70 28.86 -13.48
C LEU A 112 -11.97 27.35 -13.29
N GLU A 113 -10.95 26.54 -13.03
CA GLU A 113 -11.13 25.12 -12.68
C GLU A 113 -11.85 24.97 -11.34
N LYS A 114 -11.49 25.76 -10.33
CA LYS A 114 -12.18 25.78 -9.03
C LYS A 114 -13.67 26.10 -9.19
N LYS A 115 -14.00 27.04 -10.08
CA LYS A 115 -15.39 27.40 -10.45
C LYS A 115 -16.10 26.37 -11.36
N ARG A 116 -15.44 25.25 -11.70
CA ARG A 116 -15.99 24.13 -12.50
C ARG A 116 -16.31 24.44 -13.96
N HIS A 117 -15.66 25.46 -14.54
CA HIS A 117 -15.84 25.77 -15.96
C HIS A 117 -15.42 24.62 -16.88
N THR A 118 -16.06 24.55 -18.05
CA THR A 118 -15.71 23.58 -19.09
C THR A 118 -14.39 23.96 -19.77
N LEU A 119 -13.74 23.00 -20.44
CA LEU A 119 -12.49 23.27 -21.16
C LEU A 119 -12.63 24.36 -22.24
N LYS A 120 -13.81 24.43 -22.87
CA LYS A 120 -14.12 25.44 -23.89
C LYS A 120 -14.28 26.83 -23.27
N GLU A 121 -15.02 26.93 -22.17
CA GLU A 121 -15.18 28.19 -21.42
C GLU A 121 -13.84 28.72 -20.91
N ILE A 122 -12.99 27.82 -20.38
CA ILE A 122 -11.66 28.20 -19.88
C ILE A 122 -10.81 28.80 -21.02
N ASP A 123 -10.77 28.16 -22.20
CA ASP A 123 -10.01 28.69 -23.35
C ASP A 123 -10.59 30.03 -23.84
N GLN A 124 -11.92 30.17 -23.93
CA GLN A 124 -12.56 31.42 -24.33
C GLN A 124 -12.23 32.59 -23.39
N LEU A 125 -12.35 32.36 -22.07
CA LEU A 125 -12.09 33.40 -21.07
C LEU A 125 -10.63 33.85 -21.07
N ILE A 126 -9.69 32.91 -21.27
CA ILE A 126 -8.26 33.25 -21.31
C ILE A 126 -7.89 33.98 -22.62
N ARG A 127 -8.57 33.67 -23.74
CA ARG A 127 -8.41 34.43 -24.99
C ARG A 127 -8.91 35.86 -24.88
N LEU A 128 -10.02 36.08 -24.16
CA LEU A 128 -10.52 37.44 -23.87
C LEU A 128 -9.49 38.27 -23.07
N GLU A 129 -8.76 37.61 -22.18
CA GLU A 129 -7.69 38.21 -21.37
C GLU A 129 -6.34 38.34 -22.11
N GLY A 130 -6.31 38.07 -23.43
CA GLY A 130 -5.13 38.32 -24.28
C GLY A 130 -4.24 37.11 -24.57
N TYR A 131 -4.70 35.88 -24.33
CA TYR A 131 -3.94 34.68 -24.67
C TYR A 131 -3.97 34.36 -26.17
N SER A 132 -2.78 34.28 -26.78
CA SER A 132 -2.58 33.99 -28.21
C SER A 132 -2.14 32.55 -28.50
N GLY A 133 -2.07 31.68 -27.49
CA GLY A 133 -1.57 30.32 -27.65
C GLY A 133 -2.61 29.30 -28.16
N THR A 134 -2.17 28.04 -28.24
CA THR A 134 -3.01 26.95 -28.77
C THR A 134 -4.04 26.46 -27.76
N PHE A 135 -5.15 25.89 -28.24
CA PHE A 135 -6.12 25.21 -27.38
C PHE A 135 -5.52 23.98 -26.67
N SER A 136 -4.67 23.22 -27.37
CA SER A 136 -4.02 22.02 -26.84
C SER A 136 -3.14 22.30 -25.62
N ALA A 137 -2.51 23.48 -25.57
CA ALA A 137 -1.80 23.98 -24.40
C ALA A 137 -2.69 24.09 -23.16
N VAL A 138 -3.79 24.85 -23.29
CA VAL A 138 -4.77 25.07 -22.22
C VAL A 138 -5.35 23.73 -21.76
N ARG A 139 -5.72 22.87 -22.71
CA ARG A 139 -6.20 21.52 -22.44
C ARG A 139 -5.22 20.72 -21.60
N THR A 140 -3.94 20.71 -21.96
CA THR A 140 -2.90 19.95 -21.25
C THR A 140 -2.77 20.42 -19.81
N VAL A 141 -2.77 21.74 -19.58
CA VAL A 141 -2.68 22.33 -18.23
C VAL A 141 -3.92 21.96 -17.39
N VAL A 142 -5.12 22.18 -17.94
CA VAL A 142 -6.39 21.88 -17.23
C VAL A 142 -6.52 20.39 -16.93
N GLU A 143 -6.19 19.51 -17.87
CA GLU A 143 -6.22 18.07 -17.65
C GLU A 143 -5.19 17.63 -16.60
N THR A 144 -4.03 18.28 -16.54
CA THR A 144 -3.02 18.02 -15.51
C THR A 144 -3.52 18.46 -14.13
N LEU A 145 -4.13 19.64 -14.02
CA LEU A 145 -4.77 20.12 -12.77
C LEU A 145 -5.87 19.16 -12.30
N ARG A 146 -6.76 18.74 -13.21
CA ARG A 146 -7.84 17.78 -12.91
C ARG A 146 -7.28 16.41 -12.51
N ARG A 147 -6.18 15.96 -13.13
CA ARG A 147 -5.48 14.72 -12.75
C ARG A 147 -4.89 14.82 -11.36
N ASN A 148 -4.14 15.88 -11.06
CA ASN A 148 -3.52 16.12 -9.76
C ASN A 148 -4.57 16.21 -8.66
N ARG A 149 -5.70 16.87 -8.92
CA ARG A 149 -6.82 16.93 -7.99
C ARG A 149 -7.47 15.57 -7.75
N LYS A 150 -7.69 14.77 -8.80
CA LYS A 150 -8.17 13.38 -8.66
C LYS A 150 -7.18 12.53 -7.87
N GLN A 151 -5.88 12.74 -8.05
CA GLN A 151 -4.84 12.05 -7.29
C GLN A 151 -4.80 12.50 -5.81
N GLY A 152 -4.95 13.79 -5.53
CA GLY A 152 -5.06 14.32 -4.16
C GLY A 152 -6.31 13.79 -3.43
N HIS A 153 -7.45 13.67 -4.13
CA HIS A 153 -8.62 12.99 -3.56
C HIS A 153 -8.39 11.49 -3.30
N ARG A 154 -7.58 10.81 -4.12
CA ARG A 154 -7.17 9.41 -3.85
C ARG A 154 -6.22 9.30 -2.66
N GLN A 155 -5.45 10.34 -2.36
CA GLN A 155 -4.55 10.38 -1.19
C GLN A 155 -5.32 10.53 0.13
N ASN A 156 -6.46 11.22 0.11
CA ASN A 156 -7.45 11.21 1.21
C ASN A 156 -8.31 9.94 1.21
N SER A 157 -7.72 8.78 0.88
CA SER A 157 -8.44 7.51 0.96
C SER A 157 -8.69 7.18 2.42
N ILE A 158 -9.96 7.11 2.78
CA ILE A 158 -10.40 6.52 4.03
C ILE A 158 -9.89 5.08 4.00
N TYR A 159 -9.04 4.71 4.96
CA TYR A 159 -8.55 3.35 5.05
C TYR A 159 -9.60 2.50 5.73
N HIS A 160 -9.82 1.32 5.18
CA HIS A 160 -10.85 0.40 5.62
C HIS A 160 -10.21 -0.92 6.02
N VAL A 161 -10.49 -1.35 7.25
CA VAL A 161 -10.24 -2.71 7.73
C VAL A 161 -11.57 -3.43 7.83
N SER A 162 -11.67 -4.60 7.20
CA SER A 162 -12.88 -5.41 7.32
C SER A 162 -12.90 -6.14 8.66
N ARG A 163 -14.09 -6.36 9.22
CA ARG A 163 -14.23 -7.19 10.43
C ARG A 163 -13.65 -8.60 10.24
N GLN A 164 -13.71 -9.15 9.03
CA GLN A 164 -13.12 -10.45 8.73
C GLN A 164 -11.59 -10.43 8.82
N GLN A 165 -10.95 -9.34 8.39
CA GLN A 165 -9.50 -9.15 8.56
C GLN A 165 -9.13 -9.08 10.04
N LEU A 166 -9.91 -8.34 10.84
CA LEU A 166 -9.70 -8.27 12.29
C LEU A 166 -9.83 -9.66 12.95
N ILE A 167 -10.87 -10.42 12.62
CA ILE A 167 -11.07 -11.80 13.13
C ILE A 167 -9.93 -12.72 12.69
N ARG A 168 -9.39 -12.52 11.49
CA ARG A 168 -8.19 -13.26 11.03
C ARG A 168 -7.00 -12.94 11.93
N TRP A 169 -6.75 -11.67 12.24
CA TRP A 169 -5.64 -11.25 13.11
C TRP A 169 -5.75 -11.80 14.53
N PHE A 170 -6.97 -12.06 15.03
CA PHE A 170 -7.16 -12.70 16.33
C PHE A 170 -6.59 -14.12 16.37
N TRP A 171 -6.59 -14.80 15.23
CA TRP A 171 -6.13 -16.19 15.13
C TRP A 171 -4.69 -16.33 14.62
N ILE A 172 -4.04 -15.24 14.22
CA ILE A 172 -2.65 -15.23 13.77
C ILE A 172 -1.76 -14.88 14.96
N HIS A 173 -0.56 -15.48 15.04
CA HIS A 173 0.39 -15.14 16.12
C HIS A 173 0.93 -13.72 15.90
N PRO A 174 1.14 -12.90 16.93
CA PRO A 174 1.64 -11.53 16.77
C PRO A 174 2.89 -11.44 15.89
N GLU A 175 3.79 -12.41 15.97
CA GLU A 175 5.03 -12.46 15.19
C GLU A 175 4.81 -12.64 13.68
N GLN A 176 3.70 -13.27 13.29
CA GLN A 176 3.37 -13.55 11.89
C GLN A 176 2.69 -12.35 11.19
N LEU A 177 2.31 -11.31 11.94
CA LEU A 177 1.73 -10.09 11.38
C LEU A 177 2.81 -9.19 10.79
N THR A 178 2.54 -8.64 9.62
CA THR A 178 3.40 -7.61 9.02
C THR A 178 3.42 -6.35 9.87
N LYS A 179 4.46 -5.51 9.73
CA LYS A 179 4.57 -4.22 10.46
C LYS A 179 3.31 -3.37 10.30
N LYS A 180 2.74 -3.35 9.10
CA LYS A 180 1.51 -2.62 8.79
C LYS A 180 0.30 -3.21 9.52
N GLU A 181 0.10 -4.53 9.45
CA GLU A 181 -1.02 -5.18 10.14
C GLU A 181 -0.96 -5.01 11.65
N LYS A 182 0.24 -4.98 12.25
CA LYS A 182 0.40 -4.67 13.68
C LYS A 182 -0.08 -3.26 14.01
N GLN A 183 0.27 -2.27 13.19
CA GLN A 183 -0.18 -0.89 13.35
C GLN A 183 -1.70 -0.79 13.18
N ASP A 184 -2.25 -1.42 12.15
CA ASP A 184 -3.69 -1.44 11.89
C ASP A 184 -4.46 -2.12 13.05
N PHE A 185 -3.92 -3.21 13.60
CA PHE A 185 -4.49 -3.88 14.77
C PHE A 185 -4.49 -3.00 16.01
N VAL A 186 -3.38 -2.32 16.30
CA VAL A 186 -3.29 -1.36 17.44
C VAL A 186 -4.33 -0.25 17.27
N GLN A 187 -4.52 0.27 16.06
CA GLN A 187 -5.57 1.27 15.80
C GLN A 187 -6.98 0.70 15.99
N CYS A 188 -7.25 -0.54 15.55
CA CYS A 188 -8.52 -1.21 15.81
C CYS A 188 -8.80 -1.36 17.31
N VAL A 189 -7.82 -1.81 18.10
CA VAL A 189 -7.96 -1.98 19.55
C VAL A 189 -8.10 -0.64 20.27
N SER A 190 -7.40 0.40 19.82
CA SER A 190 -7.55 1.75 20.37
C SER A 190 -8.97 2.31 20.13
N LYS A 191 -9.60 1.96 19.01
CA LYS A 191 -10.95 2.41 18.66
C LYS A 191 -12.05 1.59 19.34
N TYR A 192 -11.79 0.29 19.57
CA TYR A 192 -12.72 -0.64 20.21
C TYR A 192 -12.00 -1.42 21.31
N PRO A 193 -11.79 -0.84 22.50
CA PRO A 193 -11.05 -1.50 23.59
C PRO A 193 -11.72 -2.79 24.08
N GLU A 194 -13.03 -2.90 23.92
CA GLU A 194 -13.90 -4.07 24.19
C GLU A 194 -13.36 -5.38 23.58
N ILE A 195 -12.61 -5.31 22.48
CA ILE A 195 -12.16 -6.50 21.76
C ILE A 195 -10.87 -7.10 22.35
N ARG A 196 -10.17 -6.36 23.21
CA ARG A 196 -8.87 -6.74 23.76
C ARG A 196 -8.93 -7.98 24.65
N PRO A 197 -9.90 -8.13 25.57
CA PRO A 197 -10.02 -9.35 26.37
C PRO A 197 -10.31 -10.58 25.50
N LEU A 198 -11.17 -10.43 24.48
CA LEU A 198 -11.49 -11.50 23.54
C LEU A 198 -10.25 -11.96 22.76
N TYR A 199 -9.41 -11.00 22.33
CA TYR A 199 -8.14 -11.29 21.67
C TYR A 199 -7.17 -12.06 22.58
N GLN A 200 -7.01 -11.63 23.84
CA GLN A 200 -6.13 -12.27 24.81
C GLN A 200 -6.54 -13.72 25.07
N MET A 201 -7.83 -13.97 25.32
CA MET A 201 -8.35 -15.33 25.51
C MET A 201 -8.04 -16.27 24.35
N VAL A 202 -8.05 -15.76 23.11
CA VAL A 202 -7.70 -16.55 21.93
C VAL A 202 -6.20 -16.84 21.87
N GLN A 203 -5.35 -15.85 22.16
CA GLN A 203 -3.90 -16.05 22.13
C GLN A 203 -3.44 -16.97 23.26
N ASP A 204 -3.98 -16.84 24.48
CA ASP A 204 -3.65 -17.72 25.62
C ASP A 204 -3.94 -19.19 25.29
N TYR A 205 -5.08 -19.46 24.65
CA TYR A 205 -5.41 -20.79 24.15
C TYR A 205 -4.39 -21.26 23.12
N ARG A 206 -4.07 -20.44 22.11
CA ARG A 206 -3.13 -20.81 21.05
C ARG A 206 -1.73 -21.07 21.56
N GLU A 207 -1.24 -20.26 22.49
CA GLU A 207 0.06 -20.45 23.14
C GLU A 207 0.08 -21.75 23.93
N SER A 208 -0.98 -22.04 24.71
CA SER A 208 -1.07 -23.29 25.47
C SER A 208 -1.01 -24.54 24.58
N VAL A 209 -1.62 -24.49 23.40
CA VAL A 209 -1.60 -25.56 22.40
C VAL A 209 -0.25 -25.64 21.68
N LYS A 210 0.33 -24.49 21.29
CA LYS A 210 1.62 -24.43 20.59
C LYS A 210 2.78 -24.92 21.46
N GLN A 211 2.76 -24.60 22.75
CA GLN A 211 3.78 -24.99 23.71
C GLN A 211 3.53 -26.37 24.32
N SER A 212 2.45 -27.06 23.91
CA SER A 212 1.98 -28.31 24.54
C SER A 212 1.90 -28.21 26.07
N ASN A 213 1.54 -27.03 26.59
CA ASN A 213 1.47 -26.77 28.02
C ASN A 213 0.08 -27.13 28.54
N TYR A 214 -0.09 -28.39 28.95
CA TYR A 214 -1.36 -28.91 29.45
C TYR A 214 -1.87 -28.16 30.69
N LYS A 215 -0.99 -27.69 31.58
CA LYS A 215 -1.38 -26.95 32.79
C LYS A 215 -2.00 -25.60 32.43
N GLN A 216 -1.39 -24.86 31.51
CA GLN A 216 -1.89 -23.58 31.03
C GLN A 216 -3.22 -23.74 30.29
N PHE A 217 -3.34 -24.80 29.47
CA PHE A 217 -4.59 -25.15 28.81
C PHE A 217 -5.72 -25.43 29.81
N LEU A 218 -5.45 -26.20 30.88
CA LEU A 218 -6.42 -26.46 31.94
C LEU A 218 -6.83 -25.18 32.69
N HIS A 219 -5.89 -24.26 32.91
CA HIS A 219 -6.20 -22.98 33.54
C HIS A 219 -7.15 -22.15 32.67
N TRP A 220 -6.84 -22.02 31.38
CA TRP A 220 -7.71 -21.37 30.40
C TRP A 220 -9.09 -22.03 30.35
N LEU A 221 -9.15 -23.37 30.33
CA LEU A 221 -10.40 -24.12 30.31
C LEU A 221 -11.25 -23.83 31.56
N LYS A 222 -10.64 -23.78 32.75
CA LYS A 222 -11.32 -23.44 33.99
C LYS A 222 -11.90 -22.03 33.96
N GLN A 223 -11.12 -21.04 33.51
CA GLN A 223 -11.58 -19.65 33.40
C GLN A 223 -12.80 -19.51 32.47
N GLN A 224 -12.79 -20.17 31.32
CA GLN A 224 -13.91 -20.12 30.38
C GLN A 224 -15.15 -20.86 30.89
N LEU A 225 -14.99 -21.82 31.79
CA LEU A 225 -16.09 -22.57 32.41
C LEU A 225 -16.65 -21.92 33.68
N SER A 226 -16.02 -20.88 34.22
CA SER A 226 -16.44 -20.23 35.46
C SER A 226 -17.85 -19.63 35.38
N HIS A 227 -18.19 -18.99 34.25
CA HIS A 227 -19.49 -18.35 34.05
C HIS A 227 -20.04 -18.60 32.65
N LYS A 228 -21.37 -18.78 32.53
CA LYS A 228 -22.05 -18.97 31.23
C LYS A 228 -21.89 -17.78 30.27
N GLN A 229 -21.61 -16.60 30.79
CA GLN A 229 -21.41 -15.37 30.02
C GLN A 229 -20.03 -15.29 29.35
N GLN A 230 -19.11 -16.22 29.66
CA GLN A 230 -17.79 -16.23 29.03
C GLN A 230 -17.92 -16.47 27.52
N PRO A 231 -17.16 -15.73 26.68
CA PRO A 231 -17.27 -15.83 25.23
C PRO A 231 -17.11 -17.26 24.71
N PHE A 232 -16.23 -18.05 25.33
CA PHE A 232 -15.95 -19.43 24.91
C PHE A 232 -16.60 -20.50 25.80
N TYR A 233 -17.58 -20.18 26.66
CA TYR A 233 -18.18 -21.14 27.60
C TYR A 233 -18.64 -22.46 26.92
N HIS A 234 -19.46 -22.37 25.88
CA HIS A 234 -19.96 -23.55 25.16
C HIS A 234 -18.85 -24.33 24.45
N TYR A 235 -17.82 -23.62 23.98
CA TYR A 235 -16.67 -24.23 23.35
C TYR A 235 -15.80 -24.98 24.37
N ALA A 236 -15.48 -24.35 25.51
CA ALA A 236 -14.76 -24.95 26.61
C ALA A 236 -15.51 -26.15 27.20
N ARG A 237 -16.85 -26.12 27.26
CA ARG A 237 -17.66 -27.26 27.71
C ARG A 237 -17.50 -28.47 26.81
N ARG A 238 -17.39 -28.26 25.49
CA ARG A 238 -17.13 -29.33 24.53
C ARG A 238 -15.70 -29.83 24.60
N LEU A 239 -14.71 -28.95 24.77
CA LEU A 239 -13.33 -29.39 25.01
C LEU A 239 -13.21 -30.22 26.29
N ARG A 240 -14.01 -29.91 27.32
CA ARG A 240 -14.06 -30.69 28.54
C ARG A 240 -14.63 -32.11 28.34
N SER A 241 -15.65 -32.29 27.49
CA SER A 241 -16.17 -33.65 27.23
C SER A 241 -15.13 -34.53 26.56
N ASP A 242 -14.29 -33.94 25.72
CA ASP A 242 -13.30 -34.65 24.91
C ASP A 242 -11.88 -34.54 25.50
N LEU A 243 -11.75 -34.24 26.80
CA LEU A 243 -10.48 -33.87 27.44
C LEU A 243 -9.39 -34.93 27.29
N GLN A 244 -9.75 -36.21 27.40
CA GLN A 244 -8.78 -37.31 27.25
C GLN A 244 -8.26 -37.41 25.81
N ALA A 245 -9.14 -37.32 24.82
CA ALA A 245 -8.74 -37.33 23.42
C ALA A 245 -7.83 -36.13 23.08
N ILE A 246 -8.15 -34.95 23.62
CA ILE A 246 -7.33 -33.74 23.45
C ILE A 246 -5.97 -33.88 24.12
N LYS A 247 -5.94 -34.40 25.36
CA LYS A 247 -4.69 -34.71 26.09
C LYS A 247 -3.81 -35.63 25.24
N HIS A 248 -4.39 -36.71 24.71
CA HIS A 248 -3.64 -37.68 23.93
C HIS A 248 -3.14 -37.15 22.57
N CYS A 249 -3.94 -36.33 21.90
CA CYS A 249 -3.64 -35.84 20.55
C CYS A 249 -2.66 -34.66 20.52
N ILE A 250 -2.68 -33.78 21.53
CA ILE A 250 -1.94 -32.50 21.51
C ILE A 250 -0.82 -32.48 22.56
N PHE A 251 -1.01 -33.17 23.69
CA PHE A 251 -0.18 -32.99 24.88
C PHE A 251 0.63 -34.23 25.29
N THR A 252 0.38 -35.41 24.72
CA THR A 252 1.18 -36.63 24.95
C THR A 252 1.92 -37.11 23.71
N SER A 253 2.13 -36.24 22.72
CA SER A 253 3.04 -36.53 21.60
C SER A 253 4.48 -36.42 22.09
N ILE A 254 4.97 -37.50 22.72
CA ILE A 254 6.39 -37.82 22.91
C ILE A 254 6.60 -39.18 22.26
#